data_AF-A0A7C7ZDI5-F1
#
_entry.id   AF-A0A7C7ZDI5-F1
#
_cell.length_a   1.000
_cell.length_b   1.000
_cell.length_c   1.000
_cell.angle_alpha   90.00
_cell.angle_beta   90.00
_cell.angle_gamma   90.00
#
_symmetry.space_group_name_H-M   'P 1'
#
loop_
_entity.id
_entity.type
_entity.pdbx_description
1 polymer ?
#
loop_
_entity_poly.entity_id
_entity_poly.type
_entity_poly.pdbx_seq_one_letter_code
_entity_poly.pdbx_strand_id
1 'polypeptide(L)'
;MRFGTGVLQVVAMAVLLGGALLLAEGASAQPDYRNLTVAANETLTLADGEFEVEGNIEVFGELALDNCTLGMKMASTSGEGEIRIQPGGSLTVSDCSMNAIGNLSFYQLVLDQMVEQDPANSSSYEQYYSSLANASAQFRVVLDEGELALSNVTVSQGRFWMVGGNASMFDVSSSGLSPIYDIGLFIEDTTFLGDGIELANYAVGVRAIGTSPTLLDTSYVNCTVDRTQEWWLTVTVHDGDGALLEGVHVVQRDAEGNTIDIGDPQGDGSSVLWAREYEVVAGVRQDTLSTIFAEKYFGLYSLSGSWTGSLTDNQELDLVVNTDTSQIRFSDLQLSVNGASITPGQSVAKWSTLTINATIENPTDYTLNFGVLLVVNNISGYASGWVALEPRSSETVTLAWKVSLEGFLVVSVLADNRTMSLPDLRTNSHIQVASTAPVAEEEQPWLALLLLLALAGGAAWALLGEDEEDADAADDELVDDAPEKSADDEPVDDAPEQSVDDESADDEPGDESGDESAED
;
A
#
# COMPACT_ATOMS: atom_id res chain seq x y z
N MET A 1 -60.84 0.43 77.29
CA MET A 1 -62.06 1.21 76.97
C MET A 1 -62.07 1.47 75.47
N ARG A 2 -63.17 1.05 74.82
CA ARG A 2 -63.78 1.50 73.55
C ARG A 2 -62.90 1.86 72.32
N PHE A 3 -62.97 0.96 71.33
CA PHE A 3 -63.32 1.13 69.90
C PHE A 3 -62.96 2.40 69.11
N GLY A 4 -62.45 2.19 67.88
CA GLY A 4 -62.56 3.15 66.78
C GLY A 4 -61.74 2.82 65.52
N THR A 5 -62.26 1.93 64.68
CA THR A 5 -61.87 1.59 63.29
C THR A 5 -62.22 2.66 62.25
N GLY A 6 -61.53 2.67 61.09
CA GLY A 6 -62.01 3.19 59.79
C GLY A 6 -61.01 4.14 59.10
N VAL A 7 -60.24 3.78 58.05
CA VAL A 7 -60.56 3.44 56.64
C VAL A 7 -60.81 4.68 55.74
N LEU A 8 -60.33 4.59 54.47
CA LEU A 8 -60.47 5.48 53.29
C LEU A 8 -59.44 6.64 53.19
N GLN A 9 -58.85 7.03 52.05
CA GLN A 9 -58.70 6.52 50.67
C GLN A 9 -57.93 7.61 49.87
N VAL A 10 -57.28 7.21 48.77
CA VAL A 10 -57.27 7.90 47.45
C VAL A 10 -56.43 9.19 47.27
N VAL A 11 -55.41 9.04 46.41
CA VAL A 11 -55.03 9.90 45.26
C VAL A 11 -54.98 11.41 45.48
N ALA A 12 -53.77 11.97 45.39
CA ALA A 12 -53.57 13.35 45.00
C ALA A 12 -52.93 13.37 43.60
N MET A 13 -53.81 13.44 42.60
CA MET A 13 -53.54 13.79 41.21
C MET A 13 -53.79 15.30 41.07
N ALA A 14 -53.03 15.96 40.19
CA ALA A 14 -53.34 17.21 39.51
C ALA A 14 -53.53 18.50 40.34
N VAL A 15 -52.47 19.32 40.38
CA VAL A 15 -52.60 20.79 40.28
C VAL A 15 -51.46 21.32 39.41
N LEU A 16 -51.70 21.41 38.10
CA LEU A 16 -51.02 22.34 37.20
C LEU A 16 -52.09 22.88 36.26
N LEU A 17 -52.88 23.82 36.77
CA LEU A 17 -53.86 24.57 36.00
C LEU A 17 -53.29 25.96 35.70
N GLY A 18 -53.07 26.21 34.41
CA GLY A 18 -53.44 27.43 33.70
C GLY A 18 -53.01 28.77 34.29
N GLY A 19 -52.02 29.39 33.66
CA GLY A 19 -51.82 30.83 33.81
C GLY A 19 -50.53 31.38 33.22
N ALA A 20 -50.39 31.38 31.89
CA ALA A 20 -49.85 32.51 31.12
C ALA A 20 -49.73 32.14 29.63
N LEU A 21 -50.87 32.23 28.93
CA LEU A 21 -50.85 32.50 27.49
C LEU A 21 -50.44 33.98 27.33
N LEU A 22 -49.16 34.23 27.12
CA LEU A 22 -48.65 35.49 26.56
C LEU A 22 -47.70 35.13 25.44
N LEU A 23 -48.15 35.40 24.22
CA LEU A 23 -47.36 35.37 23.00
C LEU A 23 -46.15 36.29 23.18
N ALA A 24 -44.98 35.68 23.32
CA ALA A 24 -43.71 36.27 22.97
C ALA A 24 -43.12 35.38 21.87
N GLU A 25 -43.46 35.70 20.62
CA GLU A 25 -42.65 35.29 19.47
C GLU A 25 -41.27 35.93 19.67
N GLY A 26 -40.22 35.12 19.81
CA GLY A 26 -38.83 35.59 19.83
C GLY A 26 -37.95 35.23 21.03
N ALA A 27 -38.26 34.19 21.82
CA ALA A 27 -37.27 33.58 22.71
C ALA A 27 -36.83 32.25 22.10
N SER A 28 -35.53 32.07 21.85
CA SER A 28 -35.01 30.75 21.44
C SER A 28 -35.36 29.73 22.54
N ALA A 29 -35.99 28.62 22.15
CA ALA A 29 -36.24 27.53 23.07
C ALA A 29 -34.88 27.04 23.61
N GLN A 30 -34.75 27.00 24.94
CA GLN A 30 -33.59 26.45 25.61
C GLN A 30 -33.69 24.91 25.55
N PRO A 31 -32.58 24.17 25.34
CA PRO A 31 -32.64 22.71 25.30
C PRO A 31 -33.19 22.15 26.61
N ASP A 32 -33.94 21.05 26.54
CA ASP A 32 -34.47 20.34 27.70
C ASP A 32 -33.34 19.81 28.59
N TYR A 33 -32.23 19.38 27.97
CA TYR A 33 -31.05 18.87 28.68
C TYR A 33 -29.75 19.45 28.13
N ARG A 34 -28.77 19.64 29.02
CA ARG A 34 -27.38 19.99 28.69
C ARG A 34 -26.46 18.88 29.13
N ASN A 35 -26.07 18.04 28.19
CA ASN A 35 -25.60 16.68 28.43
C ASN A 35 -26.59 15.87 29.27
N LEU A 36 -26.89 14.64 28.86
CA LEU A 36 -27.77 13.74 29.59
C LEU A 36 -26.97 12.52 30.02
N THR A 37 -26.92 12.24 31.32
CA THR A 37 -26.32 11.00 31.84
C THR A 37 -27.37 10.19 32.57
N VAL A 38 -27.56 8.95 32.17
CA VAL A 38 -28.37 7.97 32.90
C VAL A 38 -27.41 7.07 33.68
N ALA A 39 -27.39 7.19 35.00
CA ALA A 39 -26.41 6.46 35.81
C ALA A 39 -26.74 4.96 35.89
N ALA A 40 -25.75 4.16 36.28
CA ALA A 40 -25.94 2.72 36.47
C ALA A 40 -27.06 2.44 37.49
N ASN A 41 -27.94 1.49 37.16
CA ASN A 41 -29.16 1.14 37.91
C ASN A 41 -30.26 2.22 37.95
N GLU A 42 -30.14 3.27 37.13
CA GLU A 42 -31.23 4.21 36.89
C GLU A 42 -31.94 3.85 35.58
N THR A 43 -33.24 4.10 35.56
CA THR A 43 -34.07 4.00 34.34
C THR A 43 -34.68 5.37 34.08
N LEU A 44 -34.47 5.90 32.89
CA LEU A 44 -35.10 7.11 32.39
C LEU A 44 -35.95 6.78 31.18
N THR A 45 -37.22 7.22 31.20
CA THR A 45 -38.12 7.10 30.05
C THR A 45 -38.54 8.48 29.60
N LEU A 46 -38.28 8.80 28.32
CA LEU A 46 -38.76 10.01 27.66
C LEU A 46 -39.79 9.57 26.62
N ALA A 47 -41.05 9.97 26.81
CA ALA A 47 -42.15 9.53 25.96
C ALA A 47 -43.12 10.65 25.61
N ASP A 48 -43.81 10.50 24.49
CA ASP A 48 -44.91 11.37 24.03
C ASP A 48 -44.52 12.86 23.96
N GLY A 49 -43.35 13.18 23.38
CA GLY A 49 -42.83 14.54 23.41
C GLY A 49 -41.71 14.84 22.40
N GLU A 50 -41.38 16.13 22.34
CA GLU A 50 -40.20 16.63 21.65
C GLU A 50 -39.15 16.97 22.71
N PHE A 51 -37.94 16.43 22.57
CA PHE A 51 -36.83 16.61 23.49
C PHE A 51 -35.62 17.14 22.74
N GLU A 52 -35.01 18.22 23.22
CA GLU A 52 -33.74 18.74 22.73
C GLU A 52 -32.64 18.51 23.77
N VAL A 53 -31.57 17.83 23.36
CA VAL A 53 -30.36 17.66 24.18
C VAL A 53 -29.21 18.42 23.52
N GLU A 54 -28.63 19.38 24.25
CA GLU A 54 -27.40 20.06 23.86
C GLU A 54 -26.19 19.28 24.38
N GLY A 55 -25.35 18.76 23.48
CA GLY A 55 -24.16 17.96 23.82
C GLY A 55 -24.40 16.46 23.72
N ASN A 56 -23.86 15.69 24.67
CA ASN A 56 -23.82 14.22 24.59
C ASN A 56 -24.86 13.55 25.51
N ILE A 57 -25.26 12.33 25.15
CA ILE A 57 -26.03 11.42 26.00
C ILE A 57 -25.13 10.25 26.40
N GLU A 58 -24.99 9.98 27.69
CA GLU A 58 -24.26 8.83 28.23
C GLU A 58 -25.21 7.90 28.99
N VAL A 59 -25.23 6.62 28.63
CA VAL A 59 -26.18 5.64 29.17
C VAL A 59 -25.41 4.51 29.85
N PHE A 60 -25.31 4.58 31.18
CA PHE A 60 -24.79 3.50 32.04
C PHE A 60 -25.91 2.64 32.63
N GLY A 61 -27.13 3.18 32.72
CA GLY A 61 -28.35 2.50 33.13
C GLY A 61 -29.24 2.15 31.94
N GLU A 62 -30.53 2.43 32.06
CA GLU A 62 -31.53 2.16 31.02
C GLU A 62 -32.15 3.48 30.53
N LEU A 63 -32.01 3.78 29.24
CA LEU A 63 -32.70 4.89 28.59
C LEU A 63 -33.74 4.32 27.61
N ALA A 64 -35.00 4.71 27.80
CA ALA A 64 -36.09 4.39 26.88
C ALA A 64 -36.65 5.67 26.25
N LEU A 65 -36.70 5.70 24.93
CA LEU A 65 -37.31 6.77 24.14
C LEU A 65 -38.52 6.17 23.40
N ASP A 66 -39.72 6.71 23.61
CA ASP A 66 -40.95 6.12 23.08
C ASP A 66 -41.89 7.18 22.50
N ASN A 67 -42.31 7.01 21.24
CA ASN A 67 -43.24 7.91 20.55
C ASN A 67 -42.82 9.39 20.66
N CYS A 68 -41.64 9.73 20.13
CA CYS A 68 -40.95 10.97 20.45
C CYS A 68 -40.18 11.59 19.26
N THR A 69 -39.81 12.86 19.41
CA THR A 69 -38.76 13.48 18.58
C THR A 69 -37.59 13.86 19.45
N LEU A 70 -36.38 13.41 19.10
CA LEU A 70 -35.14 13.78 19.79
C LEU A 70 -34.26 14.65 18.87
N GLY A 71 -34.10 15.91 19.26
CA GLY A 71 -33.15 16.84 18.66
C GLY A 71 -31.80 16.78 19.37
N MET A 72 -30.76 16.33 18.66
CA MET A 72 -29.38 16.34 19.12
C MET A 72 -28.71 17.65 18.72
N LYS A 73 -28.70 18.62 19.62
CA LYS A 73 -28.07 19.92 19.37
C LYS A 73 -26.59 19.87 19.65
N MET A 74 -25.81 20.24 18.64
CA MET A 74 -24.36 20.26 18.70
C MET A 74 -23.87 21.13 19.86
N ALA A 75 -22.86 20.68 20.60
CA ALA A 75 -22.18 21.57 21.52
C ALA A 75 -21.33 22.57 20.72
N SER A 76 -21.12 23.78 21.25
CA SER A 76 -20.26 24.80 20.63
C SER A 76 -18.78 24.40 20.48
N THR A 77 -18.41 23.25 21.02
CA THR A 77 -17.03 22.74 21.11
C THR A 77 -16.83 21.42 20.36
N SER A 78 -17.90 20.78 19.83
CA SER A 78 -17.80 19.50 19.14
C SER A 78 -18.32 19.59 17.69
N GLY A 79 -17.64 18.89 16.79
CA GLY A 79 -18.07 18.73 15.40
C GLY A 79 -19.09 17.61 15.19
N GLU A 80 -19.34 16.78 16.22
CA GLU A 80 -20.33 15.70 16.23
C GLU A 80 -20.97 15.57 17.64
N GLY A 81 -22.27 15.30 17.72
CA GLY A 81 -22.97 14.91 18.95
C GLY A 81 -22.94 13.40 19.18
N GLU A 82 -22.98 12.93 20.42
CA GLU A 82 -22.85 11.50 20.69
C GLU A 82 -23.89 10.98 21.68
N ILE A 83 -24.53 9.87 21.34
CA ILE A 83 -25.30 9.02 22.26
C ILE A 83 -24.46 7.77 22.52
N ARG A 84 -23.81 7.67 23.68
CA ARG A 84 -22.95 6.53 24.05
C ARG A 84 -23.64 5.63 25.05
N ILE A 85 -23.81 4.37 24.68
CA ILE A 85 -24.25 3.27 25.53
C ILE A 85 -22.98 2.62 26.09
N GLN A 86 -22.82 2.72 27.39
CA GLN A 86 -21.64 2.24 28.12
C GLN A 86 -21.79 0.75 28.44
N PRO A 87 -20.70 0.08 28.86
CA PRO A 87 -20.75 -1.33 29.21
C PRO A 87 -21.83 -1.65 30.25
N GLY A 88 -22.76 -2.55 29.89
CA GLY A 88 -23.92 -2.92 30.71
C GLY A 88 -25.10 -1.95 30.70
N GLY A 89 -25.01 -0.84 29.97
CA GLY A 89 -26.13 0.07 29.72
C GLY A 89 -27.06 -0.42 28.60
N SER A 90 -28.26 0.15 28.55
CA SER A 90 -29.26 -0.17 27.51
C SER A 90 -29.97 1.06 26.98
N LEU A 91 -30.06 1.16 25.64
CA LEU A 91 -30.90 2.13 24.94
C LEU A 91 -31.98 1.41 24.14
N THR A 92 -33.24 1.75 24.43
CA THR A 92 -34.40 1.34 23.63
C THR A 92 -35.06 2.55 23.02
N VAL A 93 -35.29 2.54 21.71
CA VAL A 93 -35.99 3.61 20.99
C VAL A 93 -37.12 3.00 20.15
N SER A 94 -38.35 3.45 20.38
CA SER A 94 -39.53 3.02 19.65
C SER A 94 -40.32 4.20 19.12
N ASP A 95 -40.75 4.12 17.86
CA ASP A 95 -41.65 5.09 17.23
C ASP A 95 -41.13 6.55 17.32
N CYS A 96 -39.81 6.75 17.23
CA CYS A 96 -39.19 8.07 17.36
C CYS A 96 -38.50 8.57 16.08
N SER A 97 -38.40 9.90 15.97
CA SER A 97 -37.53 10.58 15.01
C SER A 97 -36.34 11.20 15.76
N MET A 98 -35.12 10.98 15.28
CA MET A 98 -33.90 11.57 15.83
C MET A 98 -33.19 12.40 14.77
N ASN A 99 -32.78 13.61 15.10
CA ASN A 99 -32.11 14.49 14.14
C ASN A 99 -30.99 15.32 14.78
N ALA A 100 -29.93 15.60 14.02
CA ALA A 100 -28.96 16.60 14.43
C ALA A 100 -29.56 18.01 14.33
N ILE A 101 -29.11 18.91 15.21
CA ILE A 101 -29.45 20.33 15.20
C ILE A 101 -28.13 21.12 15.30
N GLY A 102 -27.86 21.93 14.28
CA GLY A 102 -26.68 22.77 14.22
C GLY A 102 -26.65 23.83 15.31
N ASN A 103 -25.46 24.10 15.84
CA ASN A 103 -25.28 25.14 16.84
C ASN A 103 -24.82 26.45 16.18
N LEU A 104 -25.67 27.47 16.25
CA LEU A 104 -25.39 28.80 15.72
C LEU A 104 -24.19 29.50 16.39
N SER A 105 -23.80 29.07 17.60
CA SER A 105 -22.65 29.67 18.31
C SER A 105 -21.36 29.69 17.48
N PHE A 106 -21.15 28.71 16.60
CA PHE A 106 -20.02 28.68 15.66
C PHE A 106 -19.98 29.89 14.72
N TYR A 107 -21.16 30.36 14.30
CA TYR A 107 -21.30 31.50 13.39
C TYR A 107 -21.63 32.81 14.11
N GLN A 108 -21.83 32.78 15.42
CA GLN A 108 -22.38 33.92 16.16
C GLN A 108 -21.54 35.20 16.00
N LEU A 109 -20.21 35.10 16.06
CA LEU A 109 -19.34 36.27 15.88
C LEU A 109 -19.51 36.91 14.49
N VAL A 110 -19.63 36.08 13.44
CA VAL A 110 -19.80 36.55 12.06
C VAL A 110 -21.22 37.10 11.87
N LEU A 111 -22.21 36.41 12.43
CA LEU A 111 -23.60 36.82 12.42
C LEU A 111 -23.76 38.20 13.08
N ASP A 112 -23.18 38.39 14.27
CA ASP A 112 -23.24 39.66 15.01
C ASP A 112 -22.60 40.80 14.19
N GLN A 113 -21.47 40.55 13.53
CA GLN A 113 -20.83 41.53 12.65
C GLN A 113 -21.69 41.89 11.43
N MET A 114 -22.33 40.90 10.79
CA MET A 114 -23.21 41.12 9.64
C MET A 114 -24.47 41.90 10.05
N VAL A 115 -25.06 41.56 11.20
CA VAL A 115 -26.23 42.24 11.76
C VAL A 115 -25.89 43.68 12.18
N GLU A 116 -24.69 43.93 12.71
CA GLU A 116 -24.23 45.29 13.03
C GLU A 116 -24.05 46.14 11.77
N GLN A 117 -23.52 45.55 10.69
CA GLN A 117 -23.30 46.24 9.42
C GLN A 117 -24.58 46.47 8.62
N ASP A 118 -25.52 45.53 8.64
CA ASP A 118 -26.79 45.59 7.92
C ASP A 118 -27.96 45.01 8.75
N PRO A 119 -28.47 45.78 9.74
CA PRO A 119 -29.50 45.29 10.65
C PRO A 119 -30.84 45.00 9.94
N ALA A 120 -31.07 45.62 8.77
CA ALA A 120 -32.28 45.41 7.99
C ALA A 120 -32.38 43.99 7.41
N ASN A 121 -31.24 43.29 7.27
CA ASN A 121 -31.14 41.93 6.75
C ASN A 121 -30.86 40.87 7.83
N SER A 122 -30.92 41.23 9.11
CA SER A 122 -30.64 40.34 10.25
C SER A 122 -31.31 38.96 10.15
N SER A 123 -32.61 38.92 9.86
CA SER A 123 -33.37 37.67 9.74
C SER A 123 -32.87 36.76 8.61
N SER A 124 -32.42 37.35 7.50
CA SER A 124 -31.85 36.62 6.36
C SER A 124 -30.50 36.02 6.72
N TYR A 125 -29.67 36.75 7.47
CA TYR A 125 -28.38 36.25 7.95
C TYR A 125 -28.57 35.11 8.96
N GLU A 126 -29.47 35.28 9.93
CA GLU A 126 -29.80 34.22 10.90
C GLU A 126 -30.27 32.95 10.20
N GLN A 127 -31.18 33.07 9.23
CA GLN A 127 -31.66 31.93 8.45
C GLN A 127 -30.54 31.26 7.65
N TYR A 128 -29.66 32.05 7.01
CA TYR A 128 -28.54 31.53 6.24
C TYR A 128 -27.56 30.75 7.12
N TYR A 129 -27.11 31.32 8.23
CA TYR A 129 -26.17 30.65 9.13
C TYR A 129 -26.80 29.48 9.89
N SER A 130 -28.11 29.52 10.18
CA SER A 130 -28.85 28.37 10.73
C SER A 130 -28.89 27.21 9.75
N SER A 131 -29.13 27.50 8.47
CA SER A 131 -29.10 26.49 7.41
C SER A 131 -27.72 25.85 7.28
N LEU A 132 -26.65 26.66 7.29
CA LEU A 132 -25.28 26.16 7.27
C LEU A 132 -24.92 25.30 8.49
N ALA A 133 -25.31 25.75 9.69
CA ALA A 133 -25.09 25.00 10.92
C ALA A 133 -25.82 23.65 10.86
N ASN A 134 -27.08 23.62 10.41
CA ASN A 134 -27.84 22.38 10.28
C ASN A 134 -27.29 21.47 9.17
N ALA A 135 -26.82 22.02 8.05
CA ALA A 135 -26.27 21.24 6.94
C ALA A 135 -24.96 20.54 7.27
N SER A 136 -24.30 20.92 8.36
CA SER A 136 -23.04 20.32 8.85
C SER A 136 -23.19 19.58 10.17
N ALA A 137 -24.39 19.58 10.77
CA ALA A 137 -24.63 18.92 12.03
C ALA A 137 -24.73 17.40 11.83
N GLN A 138 -24.05 16.63 12.69
CA GLN A 138 -24.14 15.18 12.74
C GLN A 138 -24.17 14.70 14.17
N PHE A 139 -24.74 13.52 14.37
CA PHE A 139 -24.55 12.78 15.60
C PHE A 139 -24.28 11.31 15.34
N ARG A 140 -23.72 10.63 16.33
CA ARG A 140 -23.55 9.18 16.29
C ARG A 140 -24.14 8.51 17.52
N VAL A 141 -24.68 7.33 17.31
CA VAL A 141 -25.05 6.40 18.39
C VAL A 141 -23.93 5.37 18.51
N VAL A 142 -23.30 5.34 19.68
CA VAL A 142 -22.18 4.46 19.98
C VAL A 142 -22.63 3.38 20.96
N LEU A 143 -22.44 2.12 20.59
CA LEU A 143 -22.59 0.98 21.48
C LEU A 143 -21.20 0.47 21.88
N ASP A 144 -20.92 0.43 23.18
CA ASP A 144 -19.69 -0.08 23.77
C ASP A 144 -20.07 -1.15 24.80
N GLU A 145 -20.15 -2.41 24.36
CA GLU A 145 -20.52 -3.57 25.20
C GLU A 145 -21.86 -3.44 26.00
N GLY A 146 -22.96 -3.14 25.33
CA GLY A 146 -24.29 -3.02 25.96
C GLY A 146 -25.44 -3.59 25.14
N GLU A 147 -26.62 -3.00 25.29
CA GLU A 147 -27.83 -3.37 24.54
C GLU A 147 -28.41 -2.16 23.78
N LEU A 148 -28.60 -2.31 22.47
CA LEU A 148 -29.30 -1.34 21.62
C LEU A 148 -30.53 -1.97 20.95
N ALA A 149 -31.70 -1.38 21.13
CA ALA A 149 -32.91 -1.81 20.44
C ALA A 149 -33.61 -0.62 19.79
N LEU A 150 -33.74 -0.65 18.46
CA LEU A 150 -34.45 0.36 17.68
C LEU A 150 -35.63 -0.29 16.95
N SER A 151 -36.81 0.33 17.04
CA SER A 151 -38.02 -0.13 16.36
C SER A 151 -38.81 1.05 15.78
N ASN A 152 -39.06 1.05 14.48
CA ASN A 152 -39.76 2.13 13.78
C ASN A 152 -39.13 3.51 14.07
N VAL A 153 -37.85 3.66 13.70
CA VAL A 153 -37.05 4.85 14.03
C VAL A 153 -36.56 5.52 12.76
N THR A 154 -36.69 6.84 12.68
CA THR A 154 -36.09 7.65 11.60
C THR A 154 -34.92 8.46 12.15
N VAL A 155 -33.77 8.39 11.50
CA VAL A 155 -32.54 9.08 11.88
C VAL A 155 -32.07 9.99 10.74
N SER A 156 -32.01 11.28 11.03
CA SER A 156 -31.52 12.29 10.08
C SER A 156 -30.17 12.82 10.52
N GLN A 157 -29.19 12.76 9.62
CA GLN A 157 -27.80 13.18 9.86
C GLN A 157 -27.13 12.41 11.00
N GLY A 158 -27.50 11.14 11.14
CA GLY A 158 -26.98 10.26 12.18
C GLY A 158 -26.17 9.10 11.60
N ARG A 159 -25.39 8.43 12.45
CA ARG A 159 -24.72 7.17 12.14
C ARG A 159 -24.63 6.28 13.38
N PHE A 160 -24.33 5.01 13.17
CA PHE A 160 -24.23 4.02 14.23
C PHE A 160 -22.84 3.40 14.27
N TRP A 161 -22.28 3.29 15.47
CA TRP A 161 -20.97 2.73 15.72
C TRP A 161 -21.07 1.72 16.86
N MET A 162 -21.01 0.44 16.54
CA MET A 162 -21.22 -0.63 17.53
C MET A 162 -19.98 -1.47 17.68
N VAL A 163 -19.48 -1.57 18.91
CA VAL A 163 -18.32 -2.36 19.30
C VAL A 163 -18.74 -3.25 20.47
N GLY A 164 -18.80 -4.56 20.23
CA GLY A 164 -19.30 -5.53 21.19
C GLY A 164 -20.80 -5.40 21.52
N GLY A 165 -21.27 -6.23 22.46
CA GLY A 165 -22.65 -6.22 22.93
C GLY A 165 -23.67 -6.78 21.95
N ASN A 166 -24.93 -6.40 22.13
CA ASN A 166 -26.06 -6.83 21.30
C ASN A 166 -26.84 -5.63 20.77
N ALA A 167 -27.22 -5.72 19.50
CA ALA A 167 -27.99 -4.67 18.85
C ALA A 167 -29.09 -5.27 17.94
N SER A 168 -30.25 -4.64 17.98
CA SER A 168 -31.36 -4.97 17.09
C SER A 168 -32.00 -3.72 16.49
N MET A 169 -32.29 -3.77 15.19
CA MET A 169 -32.89 -2.67 14.44
C MET A 169 -34.01 -3.19 13.56
N PHE A 170 -35.23 -2.71 13.80
CA PHE A 170 -36.43 -3.06 13.06
C PHE A 170 -37.08 -1.81 12.49
N ASP A 171 -37.31 -1.77 11.17
CA ASP A 171 -37.92 -0.63 10.48
C ASP A 171 -37.17 0.69 10.78
N VAL A 172 -35.86 0.72 10.54
CA VAL A 172 -34.99 1.87 10.82
C VAL A 172 -34.55 2.52 9.53
N SER A 173 -34.84 3.81 9.36
CA SER A 173 -34.27 4.60 8.25
C SER A 173 -33.22 5.57 8.80
N SER A 174 -32.05 5.65 8.15
CA SER A 174 -30.97 6.54 8.55
C SER A 174 -30.34 7.21 7.33
N SER A 175 -30.05 8.50 7.45
CA SER A 175 -29.40 9.28 6.39
C SER A 175 -28.19 10.05 6.91
N GLY A 176 -27.08 9.96 6.17
CA GLY A 176 -25.84 10.68 6.43
C GLY A 176 -25.80 12.07 5.80
N LEU A 177 -24.69 12.80 5.99
CA LEU A 177 -24.48 14.08 5.31
C LEU A 177 -23.81 13.94 3.95
N SER A 178 -22.88 12.98 3.82
CA SER A 178 -22.04 12.89 2.63
C SER A 178 -21.69 11.44 2.26
N PRO A 179 -21.93 11.03 1.00
CA PRO A 179 -21.61 9.70 0.51
C PRO A 179 -20.11 9.47 0.26
N ILE A 180 -19.24 10.36 0.76
CA ILE A 180 -17.78 10.32 0.49
C ILE A 180 -17.00 9.84 1.72
N TYR A 181 -17.43 10.18 2.94
CA TYR A 181 -16.64 9.92 4.15
C TYR A 181 -17.36 9.08 5.21
N ASP A 182 -18.70 9.07 5.23
CA ASP A 182 -19.43 8.52 6.37
C ASP A 182 -19.72 7.03 6.23
N ILE A 183 -19.62 6.30 7.34
CA ILE A 183 -20.14 4.95 7.47
C ILE A 183 -21.52 5.05 8.16
N GLY A 184 -22.54 4.44 7.57
CA GLY A 184 -23.90 4.48 8.14
C GLY A 184 -24.04 3.60 9.37
N LEU A 185 -23.64 2.34 9.24
CA LEU A 185 -23.67 1.33 10.29
C LEU A 185 -22.31 0.63 10.37
N PHE A 186 -21.53 0.97 11.39
CA PHE A 186 -20.30 0.27 11.74
C PHE A 186 -20.58 -0.78 12.81
N ILE A 187 -20.14 -2.01 12.57
CA ILE A 187 -20.38 -3.17 13.43
C ILE A 187 -19.04 -3.88 13.65
N GLU A 188 -18.58 -3.95 14.88
CA GLU A 188 -17.37 -4.66 15.28
C GLU A 188 -17.72 -5.58 16.44
N ASP A 189 -17.51 -6.88 16.26
CA ASP A 189 -17.74 -7.91 17.28
C ASP A 189 -19.10 -7.83 18.01
N THR A 190 -20.11 -7.28 17.35
CA THR A 190 -21.44 -7.04 17.90
C THR A 190 -22.41 -8.09 17.39
N THR A 191 -23.21 -8.68 18.27
CA THR A 191 -24.32 -9.54 17.83
C THR A 191 -25.44 -8.65 17.28
N PHE A 192 -25.58 -8.62 15.95
CA PHE A 192 -26.50 -7.72 15.27
C PHE A 192 -27.62 -8.45 14.52
N LEU A 193 -28.86 -8.01 14.76
CA LEU A 193 -30.05 -8.42 14.00
C LEU A 193 -30.75 -7.20 13.40
N GLY A 194 -30.82 -7.14 12.07
CA GLY A 194 -31.47 -6.06 11.33
C GLY A 194 -32.54 -6.55 10.37
N ASP A 195 -33.70 -5.89 10.38
CA ASP A 195 -34.79 -6.10 9.43
C ASP A 195 -35.48 -4.77 9.10
N GLY A 196 -35.80 -4.53 7.83
CA GLY A 196 -36.39 -3.27 7.36
C GLY A 196 -35.46 -2.05 7.54
N ILE A 197 -34.16 -2.18 7.25
CA ILE A 197 -33.20 -1.08 7.38
C ILE A 197 -33.04 -0.32 6.05
N GLU A 198 -33.13 1.01 6.08
CA GLU A 198 -32.81 1.88 4.95
C GLU A 198 -31.64 2.81 5.32
N LEU A 199 -30.54 2.72 4.57
CA LEU A 199 -29.36 3.58 4.75
C LEU A 199 -29.14 4.47 3.53
N ALA A 200 -29.05 5.77 3.75
CA ALA A 200 -28.93 6.75 2.68
C ALA A 200 -27.74 7.70 2.84
N ASN A 201 -27.09 8.05 1.73
CA ASN A 201 -26.03 9.08 1.66
C ASN A 201 -24.78 8.78 2.52
N TYR A 202 -24.28 7.55 2.49
CA TYR A 202 -23.05 7.13 3.16
C TYR A 202 -21.97 6.68 2.17
N ALA A 203 -20.70 6.81 2.53
CA ALA A 203 -19.61 6.19 1.77
C ALA A 203 -19.73 4.66 1.81
N VAL A 204 -19.96 4.13 3.00
CA VAL A 204 -20.25 2.71 3.22
C VAL A 204 -21.54 2.61 4.00
N GLY A 205 -22.53 1.89 3.46
CA GLY A 205 -23.79 1.64 4.15
C GLY A 205 -23.55 0.85 5.45
N VAL A 206 -23.13 -0.41 5.31
CA VAL A 206 -22.75 -1.27 6.46
C VAL A 206 -21.29 -1.69 6.36
N ARG A 207 -20.50 -1.48 7.41
CA ARG A 207 -19.16 -2.08 7.56
C ARG A 207 -19.19 -3.01 8.76
N ALA A 208 -18.95 -4.30 8.54
CA ALA A 208 -18.89 -5.30 9.59
C ALA A 208 -17.49 -5.90 9.73
N ILE A 209 -17.00 -6.01 10.97
CA ILE A 209 -15.71 -6.60 11.32
C ILE A 209 -15.93 -7.66 12.41
N GLY A 210 -15.30 -8.83 12.24
CA GLY A 210 -15.18 -9.84 13.29
C GLY A 210 -16.42 -10.70 13.54
N THR A 211 -17.60 -10.18 13.21
CA THR A 211 -18.88 -10.88 13.26
C THR A 211 -19.67 -10.63 11.98
N SER A 212 -20.49 -11.60 11.58
CA SER A 212 -21.39 -11.42 10.45
C SER A 212 -22.79 -11.03 10.93
N PRO A 213 -23.27 -9.81 10.59
CA PRO A 213 -24.58 -9.36 11.01
C PRO A 213 -25.70 -10.11 10.28
N THR A 214 -26.81 -10.37 10.96
CA THR A 214 -28.02 -10.90 10.30
C THR A 214 -28.82 -9.73 9.72
N LEU A 215 -28.87 -9.64 8.39
CA LEU A 215 -29.59 -8.60 7.65
C LEU A 215 -30.64 -9.26 6.74
N LEU A 216 -31.93 -8.97 6.97
CA LEU A 216 -33.05 -9.62 6.24
C LEU A 216 -33.59 -8.74 5.10
N ASP A 217 -34.04 -7.54 5.41
CA ASP A 217 -34.46 -6.52 4.44
C ASP A 217 -33.64 -5.25 4.66
N THR A 218 -32.67 -4.98 3.78
CA THR A 218 -31.80 -3.81 3.90
C THR A 218 -31.64 -3.15 2.54
N SER A 219 -31.89 -1.85 2.49
CA SER A 219 -31.79 -1.04 1.27
C SER A 219 -30.75 0.06 1.43
N TYR A 220 -30.09 0.36 0.31
CA TYR A 220 -29.00 1.33 0.24
C TYR A 220 -29.35 2.37 -0.82
N VAL A 221 -29.39 3.63 -0.43
CA VAL A 221 -29.74 4.75 -1.32
C VAL A 221 -28.57 5.71 -1.38
N ASN A 222 -28.02 5.93 -2.58
CA ASN A 222 -26.88 6.84 -2.75
C ASN A 222 -25.69 6.51 -1.83
N CYS A 223 -25.39 5.22 -1.67
CA CYS A 223 -24.17 4.76 -1.00
C CYS A 223 -23.09 4.44 -2.04
N THR A 224 -21.82 4.73 -1.73
CA THR A 224 -20.71 4.37 -2.64
C THR A 224 -20.44 2.87 -2.60
N VAL A 225 -20.41 2.30 -1.40
CA VAL A 225 -20.38 0.86 -1.13
C VAL A 225 -21.60 0.52 -0.28
N ASP A 226 -22.35 -0.51 -0.66
CA ASP A 226 -23.55 -0.92 0.08
C ASP A 226 -23.13 -1.54 1.41
N ARG A 227 -22.27 -2.56 1.35
CA ARG A 227 -21.72 -3.19 2.56
C ARG A 227 -20.37 -3.86 2.37
N THR A 228 -19.62 -3.98 3.45
CA THR A 228 -18.39 -4.80 3.54
C THR A 228 -18.46 -5.79 4.70
N GLN A 229 -17.83 -6.95 4.51
CA GLN A 229 -17.55 -7.92 5.57
C GLN A 229 -16.04 -8.09 5.70
N GLU A 230 -15.55 -7.93 6.91
CA GLU A 230 -14.14 -8.02 7.28
C GLU A 230 -14.01 -8.94 8.52
N TRP A 231 -12.83 -9.53 8.69
CA TRP A 231 -12.55 -10.51 9.73
C TRP A 231 -11.23 -10.21 10.42
N TRP A 232 -11.14 -10.53 11.71
CA TRP A 232 -9.91 -10.44 12.47
C TRP A 232 -8.94 -11.55 12.08
N LEU A 233 -7.69 -11.16 11.87
CA LEU A 233 -6.56 -12.04 11.64
C LEU A 233 -5.57 -11.89 12.77
N THR A 234 -5.23 -13.00 13.41
CA THR A 234 -4.08 -13.09 14.31
C THR A 234 -2.95 -13.79 13.59
N VAL A 235 -1.91 -13.05 13.23
CA VAL A 235 -0.80 -13.55 12.41
C VAL A 235 0.40 -13.85 13.29
N THR A 236 0.87 -15.09 13.25
CA THR A 236 2.10 -15.51 13.91
C THR A 236 3.10 -15.93 12.86
N VAL A 237 4.35 -15.44 12.96
CA VAL A 237 5.39 -15.69 11.97
C VAL A 237 6.42 -16.68 12.52
N HIS A 238 6.61 -17.79 11.81
CA HIS A 238 7.56 -18.84 12.17
C HIS A 238 8.63 -19.03 11.11
N ASP A 239 9.82 -19.47 11.52
CA ASP A 239 10.79 -20.02 10.59
C ASP A 239 10.41 -21.44 10.13
N GLY A 240 11.17 -21.97 9.17
CA GLY A 240 10.97 -23.33 8.64
C GLY A 240 11.16 -24.46 9.66
N ASP A 241 11.82 -24.19 10.80
CA ASP A 241 11.99 -25.14 11.91
C ASP A 241 10.88 -24.98 12.98
N GLY A 242 9.97 -24.02 12.79
CA GLY A 242 8.83 -23.73 13.66
C GLY A 242 9.12 -22.73 14.80
N ALA A 243 10.31 -22.14 14.85
CA ALA A 243 10.62 -21.13 15.86
C ALA A 243 9.92 -19.81 15.55
N LEU A 244 9.38 -19.17 16.60
CA LEU A 244 8.74 -17.85 16.50
C LEU A 244 9.77 -16.79 16.09
N LEU A 245 9.42 -15.99 15.09
CA LEU A 245 10.23 -14.85 14.65
C LEU A 245 9.71 -13.55 15.24
N GLU A 246 10.42 -13.04 16.25
CA GLU A 246 10.09 -11.77 16.89
C GLU A 246 10.49 -10.55 16.05
N GLY A 247 9.78 -9.44 16.24
CA GLY A 247 10.08 -8.16 15.58
C GLY A 247 9.89 -8.17 14.07
N VAL A 248 8.95 -8.99 13.59
CA VAL A 248 8.47 -8.99 12.21
C VAL A 248 7.29 -8.04 12.11
N HIS A 249 7.28 -7.21 11.07
CA HIS A 249 6.17 -6.33 10.76
C HIS A 249 5.17 -7.07 9.87
N VAL A 250 3.92 -7.15 10.31
CA VAL A 250 2.83 -7.73 9.53
C VAL A 250 2.04 -6.61 8.85
N VAL A 251 1.88 -6.69 7.54
CA VAL A 251 1.24 -5.64 6.74
C VAL A 251 0.29 -6.27 5.72
N GLN A 252 -0.90 -5.70 5.57
CA GLN A 252 -1.79 -6.01 4.46
C GLN A 252 -1.59 -4.99 3.33
N ARG A 253 -1.50 -5.47 2.08
CA ARG A 253 -1.40 -4.61 0.89
C ARG A 253 -2.46 -4.95 -0.15
N ASP A 254 -2.84 -3.95 -0.94
CA ASP A 254 -3.68 -4.14 -2.13
C ASP A 254 -2.88 -4.72 -3.32
N ALA A 255 -3.55 -4.92 -4.46
CA ALA A 255 -2.93 -5.47 -5.66
C ALA A 255 -1.87 -4.53 -6.28
N GLU A 256 -1.98 -3.23 -6.01
CA GLU A 256 -1.06 -2.18 -6.43
C GLU A 256 0.14 -2.02 -5.47
N GLY A 257 0.13 -2.72 -4.33
CA GLY A 257 1.18 -2.71 -3.31
C GLY A 257 1.04 -1.62 -2.26
N ASN A 258 -0.05 -0.85 -2.27
CA ASN A 258 -0.33 0.14 -1.23
C ASN A 258 -0.74 -0.57 0.06
N THR A 259 -0.29 -0.01 1.19
CA THR A 259 -0.67 -0.52 2.51
C THR A 259 -2.15 -0.25 2.78
N ILE A 260 -2.89 -1.30 3.10
CA ILE A 260 -4.28 -1.24 3.57
C ILE A 260 -4.31 -1.10 5.09
N ASP A 261 -3.55 -1.96 5.77
CA ASP A 261 -3.50 -2.03 7.23
C ASP A 261 -2.12 -2.52 7.71
N ILE A 262 -1.76 -2.15 8.93
CA ILE A 262 -0.54 -2.59 9.61
C ILE A 262 -0.97 -3.31 10.88
N GLY A 263 -0.51 -4.54 11.04
CA GLY A 263 -0.88 -5.35 12.19
C GLY A 263 -0.35 -4.78 13.51
N ASP A 264 -1.23 -4.73 14.50
CA ASP A 264 -0.92 -4.32 15.85
C ASP A 264 -0.15 -5.44 16.57
N PRO A 265 1.11 -5.22 16.97
CA PRO A 265 1.92 -6.24 17.62
C PRO A 265 1.39 -6.56 19.01
N GLN A 266 1.29 -7.85 19.32
CA GLN A 266 0.83 -8.38 20.59
C GLN A 266 2.00 -8.82 21.47
N GLY A 267 1.75 -8.98 22.77
CA GLY A 267 2.76 -9.37 23.75
C GLY A 267 3.28 -10.80 23.61
N ASP A 268 2.61 -11.65 22.83
CA ASP A 268 2.98 -13.04 22.54
C ASP A 268 3.78 -13.21 21.23
N GLY A 269 4.08 -12.10 20.54
CA GLY A 269 4.82 -12.08 19.27
C GLY A 269 3.94 -12.23 18.02
N SER A 270 2.62 -12.34 18.17
CA SER A 270 1.66 -12.25 17.07
C SER A 270 1.37 -10.79 16.68
N SER A 271 0.70 -10.58 15.55
CA SER A 271 0.13 -9.30 15.16
C SER A 271 -1.34 -9.46 14.79
N VAL A 272 -2.18 -8.50 15.21
CA VAL A 272 -3.62 -8.51 14.91
C VAL A 272 -3.93 -7.43 13.88
N LEU A 273 -4.69 -7.80 12.85
CA LEU A 273 -5.22 -6.88 11.84
C LEU A 273 -6.59 -7.36 11.39
N TRP A 274 -7.30 -6.54 10.62
CA TRP A 274 -8.53 -6.96 9.95
C TRP A 274 -8.28 -7.11 8.46
N ALA A 275 -9.05 -7.97 7.80
CA ALA A 275 -8.97 -8.16 6.37
C ALA A 275 -10.34 -8.46 5.76
N ARG A 276 -10.56 -7.99 4.53
CA ARG A 276 -11.85 -8.04 3.85
C ARG A 276 -12.12 -9.40 3.22
N GLU A 277 -13.31 -9.96 3.47
CA GLU A 277 -13.85 -11.09 2.72
C GLU A 277 -14.50 -10.60 1.42
N TYR A 278 -15.44 -9.65 1.51
CA TYR A 278 -16.15 -9.15 0.35
C TYR A 278 -16.63 -7.71 0.55
N GLU A 279 -16.96 -7.07 -0.57
CA GLU A 279 -17.77 -5.86 -0.62
C GLU A 279 -18.97 -6.05 -1.55
N VAL A 280 -20.01 -5.26 -1.34
CA VAL A 280 -21.19 -5.19 -2.22
C VAL A 280 -21.30 -3.77 -2.73
N VAL A 281 -21.34 -3.62 -4.05
CA VAL A 281 -21.48 -2.33 -4.72
C VAL A 281 -22.67 -2.41 -5.66
N ALA A 282 -23.68 -1.56 -5.45
CA ALA A 282 -24.92 -1.55 -6.23
C ALA A 282 -25.59 -2.95 -6.33
N GLY A 283 -25.63 -3.67 -5.21
CA GLY A 283 -26.21 -5.00 -5.07
C GLY A 283 -25.34 -6.15 -5.59
N VAL A 284 -24.14 -5.87 -6.13
CA VAL A 284 -23.23 -6.89 -6.67
C VAL A 284 -22.13 -7.19 -5.67
N ARG A 285 -22.06 -8.44 -5.20
CA ARG A 285 -20.98 -8.94 -4.32
C ARG A 285 -19.69 -9.15 -5.10
N GLN A 286 -18.59 -8.69 -4.52
CA GLN A 286 -17.22 -8.83 -5.00
C GLN A 286 -16.38 -9.43 -3.88
N ASP A 287 -15.96 -10.68 -4.05
CA ASP A 287 -15.09 -11.36 -3.10
C ASP A 287 -13.64 -10.87 -3.25
N THR A 288 -12.94 -10.77 -2.12
CA THR A 288 -11.59 -10.23 -2.02
C THR A 288 -10.60 -11.33 -1.67
N LEU A 289 -9.42 -11.29 -2.29
CA LEU A 289 -8.26 -12.04 -1.83
C LEU A 289 -7.38 -11.12 -0.99
N SER A 290 -7.14 -11.51 0.25
CA SER A 290 -6.27 -10.76 1.15
C SER A 290 -4.85 -11.23 0.98
N THR A 291 -3.91 -10.29 0.85
CA THR A 291 -2.47 -10.58 0.81
C THR A 291 -1.81 -9.96 2.03
N ILE A 292 -1.26 -10.82 2.88
CA ILE A 292 -0.56 -10.46 4.10
C ILE A 292 0.94 -10.67 3.89
N PHE A 293 1.73 -9.67 4.26
CA PHE A 293 3.18 -9.69 4.20
C PHE A 293 3.77 -9.72 5.60
N ALA A 294 4.82 -10.51 5.78
CA ALA A 294 5.65 -10.58 6.96
C ALA A 294 7.03 -10.04 6.59
N GLU A 295 7.33 -8.81 7.04
CA GLU A 295 8.50 -8.05 6.62
C GLU A 295 9.44 -7.79 7.81
N LYS A 296 10.73 -7.99 7.61
CA LYS A 296 11.74 -7.58 8.60
C LYS A 296 12.98 -7.02 7.92
N TYR A 297 13.32 -5.79 8.23
CA TYR A 297 14.43 -5.09 7.61
C TYR A 297 15.68 -5.11 8.50
N PHE A 298 16.82 -5.50 7.93
CA PHE A 298 18.11 -5.59 8.61
C PHE A 298 19.17 -4.66 7.99
N GLY A 299 18.76 -3.68 7.19
CA GLY A 299 19.66 -2.83 6.43
C GLY A 299 19.93 -3.39 5.03
N LEU A 300 21.03 -4.10 4.85
CA LEU A 300 21.44 -4.60 3.52
C LEU A 300 20.72 -5.88 3.07
N TYR A 301 19.84 -6.41 3.92
CA TYR A 301 18.94 -7.51 3.59
C TYR A 301 17.61 -7.34 4.32
N SER A 302 16.58 -7.99 3.79
CA SER A 302 15.25 -8.02 4.36
C SER A 302 14.66 -9.42 4.25
N LEU A 303 13.85 -9.79 5.21
CA LEU A 303 12.99 -10.96 5.14
C LEU A 303 11.63 -10.50 4.62
N SER A 304 11.10 -11.19 3.62
CA SER A 304 9.74 -10.95 3.11
C SER A 304 9.06 -12.28 2.81
N GLY A 305 8.11 -12.64 3.66
CA GLY A 305 7.17 -13.72 3.41
C GLY A 305 5.80 -13.17 3.04
N SER A 306 5.00 -13.93 2.31
CA SER A 306 3.62 -13.55 2.05
C SER A 306 2.66 -14.73 2.10
N TRP A 307 1.42 -14.42 2.43
CA TRP A 307 0.28 -15.31 2.34
C TRP A 307 -0.82 -14.60 1.55
N THR A 308 -1.45 -15.32 0.62
CA THR A 308 -2.62 -14.84 -0.11
C THR A 308 -3.74 -15.86 0.01
N GLY A 309 -4.93 -15.41 0.40
CA GLY A 309 -6.08 -16.28 0.53
C GLY A 309 -7.40 -15.54 0.69
N SER A 310 -8.49 -16.32 0.66
CA SER A 310 -9.84 -15.87 1.00
C SER A 310 -10.09 -16.09 2.49
N LEU A 311 -10.92 -15.24 3.09
CA LEU A 311 -11.32 -15.32 4.49
C LEU A 311 -12.82 -15.55 4.59
N THR A 312 -13.27 -16.28 5.60
CA THR A 312 -14.71 -16.53 5.83
C THR A 312 -15.15 -16.36 7.28
N ASP A 313 -14.18 -16.16 8.18
CA ASP A 313 -14.31 -16.07 9.63
C ASP A 313 -13.03 -15.46 10.23
N ASN A 314 -13.08 -15.14 11.52
CA ASN A 314 -11.88 -14.80 12.28
C ASN A 314 -10.92 -15.98 12.26
N GLN A 315 -9.66 -15.71 11.96
CA GLN A 315 -8.69 -16.77 11.72
C GLN A 315 -7.33 -16.47 12.38
N GLU A 316 -6.72 -17.52 12.92
CA GLU A 316 -5.30 -17.55 13.25
C GLU A 316 -4.51 -17.98 12.00
N LEU A 317 -3.51 -17.19 11.63
CA LEU A 317 -2.67 -17.41 10.46
C LEU A 317 -1.22 -17.63 10.89
N ASP A 318 -0.75 -18.86 10.74
CA ASP A 318 0.65 -19.22 10.89
C ASP A 318 1.39 -19.01 9.56
N LEU A 319 2.15 -17.94 9.46
CA LEU A 319 2.95 -17.62 8.28
C LEU A 319 4.36 -18.19 8.48
N VAL A 320 4.72 -19.16 7.64
CA VAL A 320 6.05 -19.79 7.67
C VAL A 320 6.95 -19.15 6.63
N VAL A 321 8.12 -18.69 7.06
CA VAL A 321 9.18 -18.16 6.20
C VAL A 321 10.42 -19.06 6.23
N ASN A 322 11.02 -19.28 5.07
CA ASN A 322 12.29 -19.99 4.96
C ASN A 322 13.44 -19.02 5.26
N THR A 323 14.05 -19.16 6.44
CA THR A 323 15.22 -18.39 6.89
C THR A 323 16.52 -19.19 6.81
N ASP A 324 16.49 -20.43 6.29
CA ASP A 324 17.66 -21.32 6.25
C ASP A 324 18.66 -20.92 5.16
N THR A 325 19.56 -20.02 5.53
CA THR A 325 20.60 -19.48 4.64
C THR A 325 21.65 -20.50 4.22
N SER A 326 21.70 -21.68 4.87
CA SER A 326 22.58 -22.77 4.46
C SER A 326 22.20 -23.38 3.10
N GLN A 327 20.97 -23.14 2.65
CA GLN A 327 20.45 -23.61 1.38
C GLN A 327 20.88 -22.74 0.20
N ILE A 328 21.34 -21.51 0.45
CA ILE A 328 21.87 -20.60 -0.58
C ILE A 328 23.17 -21.21 -1.10
N ARG A 329 23.35 -21.23 -2.43
CA ARG A 329 24.54 -21.82 -3.04
C ARG A 329 24.78 -21.30 -4.45
N PHE A 330 26.04 -21.37 -4.90
CA PHE A 330 26.37 -21.26 -6.32
C PHE A 330 26.05 -22.58 -7.03
N SER A 331 25.30 -22.51 -8.13
CA SER A 331 24.91 -23.70 -8.92
C SER A 331 25.82 -23.96 -10.11
N ASP A 332 26.36 -22.91 -10.74
CA ASP A 332 27.25 -23.03 -11.90
C ASP A 332 28.35 -21.95 -11.89
N LEU A 333 29.49 -22.29 -12.48
CA LEU A 333 30.62 -21.38 -12.74
C LEU A 333 31.11 -21.58 -14.17
N GLN A 334 30.76 -20.64 -15.04
CA GLN A 334 31.17 -20.64 -16.44
C GLN A 334 32.30 -19.64 -16.66
N LEU A 335 33.33 -20.11 -17.35
CA LEU A 335 34.48 -19.30 -17.71
C LEU A 335 34.48 -19.06 -19.22
N SER A 336 34.76 -17.84 -19.65
CA SER A 336 34.96 -17.53 -21.06
C SER A 336 36.11 -16.55 -21.28
N VAL A 337 36.79 -16.66 -22.41
CA VAL A 337 37.87 -15.76 -22.81
C VAL A 337 37.50 -15.13 -24.13
N ASN A 338 37.48 -13.79 -24.17
CA ASN A 338 37.09 -13.01 -25.35
C ASN A 338 35.74 -13.47 -25.97
N GLY A 339 34.79 -13.90 -25.13
CA GLY A 339 33.47 -14.38 -25.56
C GLY A 339 33.35 -15.87 -25.89
N ALA A 340 34.45 -16.63 -25.91
CA ALA A 340 34.41 -18.09 -26.12
C ALA A 340 34.46 -18.83 -24.77
N SER A 341 33.50 -19.73 -24.52
CA SER A 341 33.48 -20.58 -23.32
C SER A 341 34.72 -21.48 -23.28
N ILE A 342 35.33 -21.60 -22.10
CA ILE A 342 36.51 -22.45 -21.88
C ILE A 342 36.17 -23.59 -20.94
N THR A 343 36.79 -24.74 -21.19
CA THR A 343 36.67 -25.90 -20.30
C THR A 343 37.64 -25.80 -19.13
N PRO A 344 37.30 -26.36 -17.94
CA PRO A 344 38.23 -26.41 -16.82
C PRO A 344 39.58 -27.01 -17.21
N GLY A 345 40.67 -26.32 -16.86
CA GLY A 345 42.04 -26.72 -17.17
C GLY A 345 42.55 -26.32 -18.56
N GLN A 346 41.73 -25.68 -19.39
CA GLN A 346 42.15 -25.17 -20.70
C GLN A 346 43.23 -24.08 -20.56
N SER A 347 44.19 -24.07 -21.50
CA SER A 347 45.25 -23.08 -21.51
C SER A 347 44.73 -21.74 -22.04
N VAL A 348 44.95 -20.67 -21.27
CA VAL A 348 44.59 -19.30 -21.62
C VAL A 348 45.83 -18.43 -21.70
N ALA A 349 45.82 -17.45 -22.60
CA ALA A 349 46.95 -16.54 -22.78
C ALA A 349 46.98 -15.48 -21.67
N LYS A 350 48.18 -15.15 -21.17
CA LYS A 350 48.36 -13.98 -20.31
C LYS A 350 47.84 -12.72 -21.00
N TRP A 351 47.29 -11.79 -20.22
CA TRP A 351 46.66 -10.54 -20.64
C TRP A 351 45.35 -10.66 -21.41
N SER A 352 44.83 -11.87 -21.59
CA SER A 352 43.46 -12.08 -22.04
C SER A 352 42.44 -11.61 -20.98
N THR A 353 41.26 -11.22 -21.44
CA THR A 353 40.14 -10.90 -20.55
C THR A 353 39.37 -12.19 -20.28
N LEU A 354 39.43 -12.65 -19.03
CA LEU A 354 38.63 -13.75 -18.52
C LEU A 354 37.32 -13.17 -17.98
N THR A 355 36.21 -13.63 -18.55
CA THR A 355 34.87 -13.38 -18.04
C THR A 355 34.42 -14.59 -17.24
N ILE A 356 34.02 -14.34 -16.00
CA ILE A 356 33.58 -15.33 -15.03
C ILE A 356 32.10 -15.09 -14.74
N ASN A 357 31.25 -16.04 -15.13
CA ASN A 357 29.83 -16.00 -14.84
C ASN A 357 29.53 -17.03 -13.76
N ALA A 358 28.98 -16.60 -12.63
CA ALA A 358 28.57 -17.48 -11.55
C ALA A 358 27.08 -17.28 -11.26
N THR A 359 26.32 -18.38 -11.24
CA THR A 359 24.89 -18.35 -10.91
C THR A 359 24.72 -18.73 -9.44
N ILE A 360 24.02 -17.89 -8.69
CA ILE A 360 23.65 -18.13 -7.29
C ILE A 360 22.14 -18.36 -7.17
N GLU A 361 21.76 -19.34 -6.36
CA GLU A 361 20.38 -19.70 -6.08
C GLU A 361 20.02 -19.31 -4.64
N ASN A 362 18.90 -18.61 -4.48
CA ASN A 362 18.31 -18.27 -3.19
C ASN A 362 16.96 -18.96 -3.01
N PRO A 363 16.91 -20.08 -2.29
CA PRO A 363 15.64 -20.76 -1.98
C PRO A 363 14.93 -20.17 -0.74
N THR A 364 15.50 -19.14 -0.11
CA THR A 364 14.98 -18.53 1.13
C THR A 364 14.02 -17.37 0.85
N ASP A 365 13.38 -16.88 1.90
CA ASP A 365 12.50 -15.69 1.87
C ASP A 365 13.27 -14.38 2.15
N TYR A 366 14.60 -14.41 2.14
CA TYR A 366 15.42 -13.20 2.23
C TYR A 366 15.61 -12.54 0.87
N THR A 367 15.45 -11.22 0.81
CA THR A 367 16.08 -10.36 -0.20
C THR A 367 17.48 -10.00 0.30
N LEU A 368 18.50 -10.30 -0.51
CA LEU A 368 19.90 -10.11 -0.13
C LEU A 368 20.60 -9.14 -1.07
N ASN A 369 21.39 -8.22 -0.51
CA ASN A 369 22.32 -7.39 -1.27
C ASN A 369 23.74 -7.54 -0.72
N PHE A 370 24.65 -8.09 -1.52
CA PHE A 370 26.01 -8.39 -1.09
C PHE A 370 27.04 -8.26 -2.21
N GLY A 371 28.29 -8.05 -1.81
CA GLY A 371 29.43 -8.00 -2.74
C GLY A 371 29.92 -9.40 -3.07
N VAL A 372 30.44 -9.59 -4.28
CA VAL A 372 31.21 -10.78 -4.66
C VAL A 372 32.62 -10.39 -5.05
N LEU A 373 33.57 -11.26 -4.74
CA LEU A 373 34.99 -11.06 -4.99
C LEU A 373 35.53 -12.19 -5.85
N LEU A 374 36.34 -11.82 -6.84
CA LEU A 374 37.19 -12.77 -7.55
C LEU A 374 38.41 -13.10 -6.68
N VAL A 375 38.58 -14.38 -6.41
CA VAL A 375 39.69 -14.95 -5.64
C VAL A 375 40.52 -15.83 -6.56
N VAL A 376 41.81 -15.54 -6.70
CA VAL A 376 42.74 -16.34 -7.48
C VAL A 376 43.82 -16.87 -6.54
N ASN A 377 43.98 -18.20 -6.48
CA ASN A 377 44.91 -18.87 -5.56
C ASN A 377 44.80 -18.39 -4.10
N ASN A 378 43.56 -18.21 -3.62
CA ASN A 378 43.22 -17.69 -2.28
C ASN A 378 43.60 -16.23 -2.01
N ILE A 379 43.93 -15.45 -3.03
CA ILE A 379 44.10 -14.00 -2.93
C ILE A 379 42.88 -13.33 -3.54
N SER A 380 42.19 -12.47 -2.78
CA SER A 380 41.02 -11.71 -3.23
C SER A 380 41.41 -10.36 -3.83
N GLY A 381 40.48 -9.72 -4.55
CA GLY A 381 40.61 -8.33 -4.99
C GLY A 381 41.02 -8.14 -6.45
N TYR A 382 40.96 -9.21 -7.27
CA TYR A 382 41.25 -9.13 -8.70
C TYR A 382 40.09 -8.54 -9.52
N ALA A 383 38.86 -8.75 -9.06
CA ALA A 383 37.63 -8.16 -9.57
C ALA A 383 36.57 -8.24 -8.46
N SER A 384 35.55 -7.39 -8.54
CA SER A 384 34.43 -7.38 -7.61
C SER A 384 33.14 -6.95 -8.29
N GLY A 385 32.01 -7.35 -7.75
CA GLY A 385 30.67 -6.96 -8.20
C GLY A 385 29.68 -6.94 -7.05
N TRP A 386 28.46 -6.48 -7.32
CA TRP A 386 27.33 -6.52 -6.39
C TRP A 386 26.25 -7.43 -6.94
N VAL A 387 25.57 -8.13 -6.04
CA VAL A 387 24.44 -9.01 -6.37
C VAL A 387 23.27 -8.60 -5.49
N ALA A 388 22.16 -8.24 -6.13
CA ALA A 388 20.85 -8.15 -5.51
C ALA A 388 20.11 -9.46 -5.83
N LEU A 389 19.74 -10.22 -4.82
CA LEU A 389 19.19 -11.56 -4.96
C LEU A 389 17.83 -11.61 -4.27
N GLU A 390 16.77 -11.72 -5.07
CA GLU A 390 15.39 -11.74 -4.60
C GLU A 390 15.03 -13.08 -3.91
N PRO A 391 13.98 -13.11 -3.08
CA PRO A 391 13.46 -14.34 -2.49
C PRO A 391 13.13 -15.38 -3.55
N ARG A 392 13.41 -16.66 -3.26
CA ARG A 392 13.06 -17.81 -4.12
C ARG A 392 13.47 -17.65 -5.59
N SER A 393 14.60 -16.98 -5.82
CA SER A 393 15.10 -16.60 -7.15
C SER A 393 16.53 -17.08 -7.40
N SER A 394 17.05 -16.79 -8.59
CA SER A 394 18.45 -17.04 -8.95
C SER A 394 19.00 -15.87 -9.75
N GLU A 395 20.25 -15.51 -9.52
CA GLU A 395 20.92 -14.44 -10.25
C GLU A 395 22.28 -14.86 -10.78
N THR A 396 22.69 -14.26 -11.90
CA THR A 396 24.00 -14.53 -12.50
C THR A 396 24.89 -13.30 -12.40
N VAL A 397 25.98 -13.45 -11.66
CA VAL A 397 27.00 -12.39 -11.54
C VAL A 397 28.10 -12.60 -12.56
N THR A 398 28.48 -11.51 -13.24
CA THR A 398 29.54 -11.47 -14.24
C THR A 398 30.71 -10.66 -13.71
N LEU A 399 31.89 -11.28 -13.61
CA LEU A 399 33.15 -10.61 -13.25
C LEU A 399 34.10 -10.67 -14.44
N ALA A 400 34.81 -9.58 -14.71
CA ALA A 400 35.83 -9.53 -15.74
C ALA A 400 37.21 -9.29 -15.11
N TRP A 401 38.19 -10.12 -15.47
CA TRP A 401 39.55 -10.00 -15.00
C TRP A 401 40.55 -10.12 -16.14
N LYS A 402 41.50 -9.17 -16.19
CA LYS A 402 42.63 -9.26 -17.10
C LYS A 402 43.70 -10.16 -16.49
N VAL A 403 43.86 -11.36 -17.05
CA VAL A 403 44.70 -12.42 -16.49
C VAL A 403 46.17 -11.98 -16.44
N SER A 404 46.66 -11.66 -15.25
CA SER A 404 48.02 -11.11 -15.04
C SER A 404 49.02 -12.11 -14.46
N LEU A 405 48.55 -13.24 -13.93
CA LEU A 405 49.37 -14.29 -13.29
C LEU A 405 49.59 -15.47 -14.24
N GLU A 406 50.75 -16.11 -14.14
CA GLU A 406 51.12 -17.29 -14.94
C GLU A 406 51.01 -18.58 -14.14
N GLY A 407 50.85 -19.71 -14.85
CA GLY A 407 50.82 -21.04 -14.26
C GLY A 407 49.41 -21.58 -14.02
N PHE A 408 49.30 -22.63 -13.21
CA PHE A 408 48.02 -23.22 -12.82
C PHE A 408 47.35 -22.34 -11.78
N LEU A 409 46.16 -21.82 -12.09
CA LEU A 409 45.42 -20.90 -11.22
C LEU A 409 44.08 -21.54 -10.84
N VAL A 410 43.79 -21.53 -9.54
CA VAL A 410 42.44 -21.79 -9.02
C VAL A 410 41.71 -20.47 -8.96
N VAL A 411 40.68 -20.34 -9.78
CA VAL A 411 39.80 -19.17 -9.85
C VAL A 411 38.56 -19.48 -9.04
N SER A 412 38.14 -18.57 -8.18
CA SER A 412 36.95 -18.74 -7.36
C SER A 412 36.16 -17.44 -7.28
N VAL A 413 34.84 -17.58 -7.24
CA VAL A 413 33.93 -16.50 -6.85
C VAL A 413 33.57 -16.74 -5.41
N LEU A 414 33.76 -15.72 -4.58
CA LEU A 414 33.49 -15.72 -3.15
C LEU A 414 32.46 -14.63 -2.84
N ALA A 415 31.40 -14.97 -2.14
CA ALA A 415 30.50 -13.96 -1.57
C ALA A 415 31.18 -13.27 -0.38
N ASP A 416 31.17 -11.94 -0.37
CA ASP A 416 31.73 -11.14 0.71
C ASP A 416 30.77 -11.13 1.91
N ASN A 417 31.14 -11.83 2.97
CA ASN A 417 30.40 -11.94 4.24
C ASN A 417 30.55 -10.67 5.11
N ARG A 418 30.47 -9.48 4.51
CA ARG A 418 30.46 -8.22 5.28
C ARG A 418 29.05 -7.76 5.62
N THR A 419 28.04 -8.26 4.92
CA THR A 419 26.66 -7.77 5.00
C THR A 419 25.75 -8.67 5.83
N MET A 420 26.00 -9.98 5.83
CA MET A 420 25.26 -10.98 6.59
C MET A 420 26.16 -12.20 6.79
N SER A 421 26.06 -12.86 7.94
CA SER A 421 26.77 -14.12 8.27
C SER A 421 26.30 -15.27 7.38
N LEU A 422 26.56 -15.16 6.09
CA LEU A 422 26.32 -16.21 5.12
C LEU A 422 27.33 -17.34 5.37
N PRO A 423 26.96 -18.58 5.03
CA PRO A 423 27.94 -19.66 4.90
C PRO A 423 29.08 -19.22 3.97
N ASP A 424 30.24 -19.88 4.04
CA ASP A 424 31.35 -19.64 3.10
C ASP A 424 30.93 -20.04 1.67
N LEU A 425 30.25 -19.11 0.99
CA LEU A 425 29.66 -19.25 -0.32
C LEU A 425 30.76 -19.06 -1.35
N ARG A 426 31.29 -20.18 -1.82
CA ARG A 426 32.38 -20.20 -2.80
C ARG A 426 32.12 -21.24 -3.87
N THR A 427 32.32 -20.84 -5.12
CA THR A 427 32.47 -21.76 -6.24
C THR A 427 33.84 -21.59 -6.88
N ASN A 428 34.40 -22.66 -7.42
CA ASN A 428 35.75 -22.64 -7.98
C ASN A 428 35.87 -23.45 -9.28
N SER A 429 36.85 -23.04 -10.08
CA SER A 429 37.32 -23.73 -11.27
C SER A 429 38.81 -23.49 -11.40
N HIS A 430 39.45 -24.11 -12.39
CA HIS A 430 40.88 -23.99 -12.60
C HIS A 430 41.20 -23.71 -14.06
N ILE A 431 42.26 -22.95 -14.29
CA ILE A 431 42.76 -22.58 -15.61
C ILE A 431 44.28 -22.72 -15.63
N GLN A 432 44.84 -22.96 -16.81
CA GLN A 432 46.29 -22.92 -17.02
C GLN A 432 46.64 -21.64 -17.77
N VAL A 433 47.50 -20.79 -17.23
CA VAL A 433 47.92 -19.56 -17.92
C VAL A 433 49.31 -19.71 -18.50
N ALA A 434 49.42 -19.54 -19.82
CA ALA A 434 50.69 -19.56 -20.54
C ALA A 434 51.23 -18.14 -20.78
N SER A 435 52.56 -17.99 -20.64
CA SER A 435 53.30 -16.73 -20.78
C SER A 435 53.22 -16.10 -22.18
N THR A 436 52.76 -16.84 -23.18
CA THR A 436 52.77 -16.41 -24.58
C THR A 436 51.39 -16.51 -25.17
N ALA A 437 50.99 -15.45 -25.89
CA ALA A 437 50.01 -15.56 -26.97
C ALA A 437 50.31 -16.84 -27.77
N PRO A 438 49.31 -17.58 -28.27
CA PRO A 438 49.61 -18.56 -29.30
C PRO A 438 50.42 -17.79 -30.34
N VAL A 439 51.65 -18.25 -30.59
CA VAL A 439 52.32 -17.91 -31.84
C VAL A 439 51.31 -18.38 -32.85
N ALA A 440 50.55 -17.45 -33.43
CA ALA A 440 49.86 -17.72 -34.67
C ALA A 440 50.95 -18.36 -35.53
N GLU A 441 50.69 -19.56 -36.06
CA GLU A 441 51.52 -20.04 -37.15
C GLU A 441 51.54 -18.90 -38.16
N GLU A 442 52.63 -18.14 -38.18
CA GLU A 442 52.89 -17.20 -39.25
C GLU A 442 52.94 -18.08 -40.47
N GLU A 443 51.86 -18.08 -41.25
CA GLU A 443 51.90 -18.53 -42.63
C GLU A 443 53.08 -17.82 -43.25
N GLN A 444 54.16 -18.56 -43.46
CA GLN A 444 55.44 -18.07 -43.93
C GLN A 444 55.27 -17.49 -45.34
N PRO A 445 55.10 -16.16 -45.52
CA PRO A 445 54.72 -15.58 -46.81
C PRO A 445 55.87 -15.69 -47.82
N TRP A 446 57.08 -15.93 -47.31
CA TRP A 446 58.28 -16.16 -48.10
C TRP A 446 58.28 -17.51 -48.83
N LEU A 447 57.53 -18.53 -48.35
CA LEU A 447 57.37 -19.80 -49.08
C LEU A 447 56.46 -19.61 -50.31
N ALA A 448 55.39 -18.82 -50.20
CA ALA A 448 54.57 -18.42 -51.33
C ALA A 448 55.34 -17.52 -52.33
N LEU A 449 56.19 -16.63 -51.82
CA LEU A 449 57.08 -15.80 -52.64
C LEU A 449 58.14 -16.64 -53.39
N LEU A 450 58.72 -17.67 -52.75
CA LEU A 450 59.65 -18.61 -53.40
C LEU A 450 58.96 -19.46 -54.47
N LEU A 451 57.70 -19.85 -54.26
CA LEU A 451 56.91 -20.58 -55.25
C LEU A 451 56.57 -19.69 -56.47
N LEU A 452 56.24 -18.42 -56.23
CA LEU A 452 56.00 -17.41 -57.28
C LEU A 452 57.29 -17.06 -58.05
N LEU A 453 58.45 -16.95 -57.37
CA LEU A 453 59.74 -16.75 -58.02
C LEU A 453 60.20 -17.97 -58.84
N ALA A 454 59.90 -19.19 -58.38
CA ALA A 454 60.17 -20.41 -59.14
C ALA A 454 59.27 -20.52 -60.39
N LEU A 455 58.00 -20.11 -60.29
CA LEU A 455 57.06 -20.08 -61.43
C LEU A 455 57.39 -18.96 -62.43
N ALA A 456 57.78 -17.77 -61.96
CA ALA A 456 58.20 -16.66 -62.81
C ALA A 456 59.56 -16.92 -63.49
N GLY A 457 60.50 -17.59 -62.80
CA GLY A 457 61.77 -18.03 -63.39
C GLY A 457 61.60 -19.14 -64.42
N GLY A 458 60.59 -20.01 -64.28
CA GLY A 458 60.24 -21.03 -65.26
C GLY A 458 59.55 -20.48 -66.51
N ALA A 459 58.75 -19.43 -66.38
CA ALA A 459 58.04 -18.80 -67.51
C ALA A 459 58.95 -17.86 -68.35
N ALA A 460 59.98 -17.25 -67.74
CA ALA A 460 60.95 -16.41 -68.45
C ALA A 460 61.94 -17.21 -69.34
N TRP A 461 62.07 -18.53 -69.12
CA TRP A 461 62.91 -19.41 -69.95
C TRP A 461 62.19 -19.93 -71.22
N ALA A 462 60.86 -19.77 -71.31
CA ALA A 462 60.05 -20.27 -72.43
C ALA A 462 59.69 -19.21 -73.50
N LEU A 463 60.04 -17.94 -73.29
CA LEU A 463 59.64 -16.81 -74.16
C LEU A 463 60.80 -16.03 -74.82
N LEU A 464 62.03 -16.56 -74.79
CA LEU A 464 63.22 -15.96 -75.42
C LEU A 464 63.85 -16.85 -76.51
N GLY A 465 63.02 -17.67 -77.17
CA GLY A 465 63.42 -18.47 -78.31
C GLY A 465 62.59 -18.13 -79.55
N GLU A 466 63.24 -17.46 -80.49
CA GLU A 466 62.94 -17.34 -81.91
C GLU A 466 62.19 -16.08 -82.38
N ASP A 467 62.96 -15.31 -83.16
CA ASP A 467 62.70 -14.10 -83.92
C ASP A 467 61.90 -14.36 -85.21
N GLU A 468 61.60 -13.24 -85.89
CA GLU A 468 61.25 -13.04 -87.31
C GLU A 468 59.76 -13.26 -87.66
N GLU A 469 59.08 -12.43 -88.47
CA GLU A 469 59.39 -11.20 -89.21
C GLU A 469 58.03 -10.62 -89.68
N ASP A 470 58.01 -9.30 -89.90
CA ASP A 470 57.28 -8.58 -90.96
C ASP A 470 55.73 -8.53 -91.04
N ALA A 471 55.27 -7.29 -90.76
CA ALA A 471 54.70 -6.36 -91.75
C ALA A 471 53.18 -6.30 -92.01
N ASP A 472 52.79 -5.03 -92.16
CA ASP A 472 51.69 -4.46 -92.94
C ASP A 472 50.29 -4.32 -92.34
N ALA A 473 50.04 -3.08 -91.91
CA ALA A 473 49.11 -2.14 -92.52
C ALA A 473 47.60 -2.49 -92.59
N ALA A 474 46.88 -1.70 -91.79
CA ALA A 474 45.73 -0.88 -92.16
C ALA A 474 44.35 -1.51 -92.46
N ASP A 475 43.39 -0.82 -91.84
CA ASP A 475 42.03 -0.49 -92.28
C ASP A 475 40.82 -1.35 -91.86
N ASP A 476 39.81 -0.54 -91.54
CA ASP A 476 38.37 -0.68 -91.67
C ASP A 476 37.50 -1.30 -90.55
N GLU A 477 36.79 -0.34 -89.93
CA GLU A 477 35.33 -0.22 -89.88
C GLU A 477 34.50 -1.13 -88.96
N LEU A 478 34.01 -0.47 -87.90
CA LEU A 478 32.60 -0.15 -87.63
C LEU A 478 31.61 -1.23 -87.12
N VAL A 479 30.95 -0.80 -86.02
CA VAL A 479 29.50 -0.84 -85.72
C VAL A 479 28.99 -1.92 -84.73
N ASP A 480 28.47 -1.34 -83.63
CA ASP A 480 27.30 -1.65 -82.79
C ASP A 480 27.04 -3.08 -82.28
N ASP A 481 26.89 -3.22 -80.96
CA ASP A 481 25.58 -2.97 -80.33
C ASP A 481 25.68 -3.02 -78.78
N ALA A 482 25.18 -1.98 -78.12
CA ALA A 482 24.80 -1.96 -76.70
C ALA A 482 23.37 -2.58 -76.57
N PRO A 483 22.77 -2.85 -75.36
CA PRO A 483 22.71 -1.91 -74.25
C PRO A 483 22.72 -2.47 -72.80
N GLU A 484 23.22 -1.61 -71.91
CA GLU A 484 22.68 -1.10 -70.63
C GLU A 484 22.07 -2.02 -69.55
N LYS A 485 22.61 -1.87 -68.33
CA LYS A 485 22.06 -1.05 -67.21
C LYS A 485 22.91 -1.31 -65.95
N SER A 486 23.23 -0.38 -65.06
CA SER A 486 23.00 1.06 -64.91
C SER A 486 23.92 1.51 -63.77
N ALA A 487 24.61 2.63 -63.96
CA ALA A 487 25.27 3.43 -62.91
C ALA A 487 24.19 4.25 -62.16
N ASP A 488 24.43 4.77 -60.96
CA ASP A 488 25.11 6.03 -60.61
C ASP A 488 24.87 6.18 -59.07
N ASP A 489 25.58 6.93 -58.23
CA ASP A 489 26.52 8.04 -58.39
C ASP A 489 27.21 8.25 -57.02
N GLU A 490 28.45 8.77 -57.04
CA GLU A 490 29.14 9.38 -55.89
C GLU A 490 28.76 10.88 -55.74
N PRO A 491 29.52 11.76 -55.04
CA PRO A 491 29.83 11.89 -53.60
C PRO A 491 29.46 13.32 -53.10
N VAL A 492 30.02 13.75 -51.94
CA VAL A 492 30.63 15.08 -51.62
C VAL A 492 30.53 15.27 -50.09
N ASP A 493 31.63 15.14 -49.35
CA ASP A 493 32.64 16.17 -48.97
C ASP A 493 32.10 17.18 -47.92
N ASP A 494 32.60 17.10 -46.68
CA ASP A 494 33.36 18.17 -46.01
C ASP A 494 33.50 17.90 -44.49
N ALA A 495 34.76 17.85 -44.05
CA ALA A 495 35.23 17.99 -42.66
C ALA A 495 35.40 19.51 -42.33
N PRO A 496 35.98 19.98 -41.20
CA PRO A 496 36.55 19.28 -40.05
C PRO A 496 36.30 19.88 -38.64
N GLU A 497 36.61 19.04 -37.64
CA GLU A 497 37.32 19.22 -36.34
C GLU A 497 37.31 20.51 -35.47
N GLN A 498 37.26 20.24 -34.14
CA GLN A 498 37.97 20.86 -32.99
C GLN A 498 37.49 22.26 -32.50
N SER A 499 37.47 22.67 -31.22
CA SER A 499 37.95 22.13 -29.93
C SER A 499 37.67 23.14 -28.77
N VAL A 500 37.84 22.68 -27.52
CA VAL A 500 38.21 23.36 -26.24
C VAL A 500 37.19 24.15 -25.40
N ASP A 501 37.28 23.85 -24.10
CA ASP A 501 36.72 24.40 -22.85
C ASP A 501 36.93 25.92 -22.60
N ASP A 502 36.11 26.56 -21.74
CA ASP A 502 36.47 27.03 -20.37
C ASP A 502 35.52 28.13 -19.78
N GLU A 503 35.34 28.05 -18.45
CA GLU A 503 34.89 28.97 -17.36
C GLU A 503 33.77 30.05 -17.46
N SER A 504 33.03 30.20 -16.34
CA SER A 504 32.70 31.43 -15.55
C SER A 504 31.23 31.41 -15.04
N ALA A 505 30.92 31.24 -13.76
CA ALA A 505 30.91 32.19 -12.62
C ALA A 505 29.65 33.08 -12.51
N ASP A 506 29.26 33.36 -11.26
CA ASP A 506 28.28 34.35 -10.75
C ASP A 506 26.79 33.90 -10.77
N ASP A 507 25.93 34.08 -9.76
CA ASP A 507 25.95 34.76 -8.46
C ASP A 507 24.68 34.30 -7.67
N GLU A 508 24.80 34.14 -6.35
CA GLU A 508 23.70 34.11 -5.35
C GLU A 508 23.04 35.52 -5.21
N PRO A 509 22.02 35.85 -4.36
CA PRO A 509 21.57 35.17 -3.11
C PRO A 509 20.06 35.26 -2.72
N GLY A 510 19.74 34.62 -1.58
CA GLY A 510 18.85 35.16 -0.52
C GLY A 510 17.41 34.63 -0.52
N ASP A 511 16.79 34.28 0.60
CA ASP A 511 17.16 34.52 2.00
C ASP A 511 16.39 33.58 2.93
N GLU A 512 16.97 33.41 4.11
CA GLU A 512 16.60 32.60 5.25
C GLU A 512 15.38 33.14 6.01
N SER A 513 14.72 32.27 6.77
CA SER A 513 14.65 32.44 8.23
C SER A 513 14.06 31.18 8.87
N GLY A 514 14.92 30.45 9.56
CA GLY A 514 14.51 29.65 10.71
C GLY A 514 14.42 30.53 11.95
N ASP A 515 13.76 30.04 12.99
CA ASP A 515 14.23 30.28 14.34
C ASP A 515 13.91 29.08 15.24
N GLU A 516 14.84 28.86 16.16
CA GLU A 516 15.08 27.68 16.98
C GLU A 516 14.19 27.61 18.24
N SER A 517 14.00 26.36 18.68
CA SER A 517 14.12 25.84 20.05
C SER A 517 14.14 26.79 21.26
N ALA A 518 13.36 26.46 22.29
CA ALA A 518 13.87 26.07 23.63
C ALA A 518 12.75 25.75 24.65
N GLU A 519 12.94 24.62 25.33
CA GLU A 519 12.76 24.35 26.78
C GLU A 519 11.52 24.85 27.53
N ASP A 520 10.70 23.88 28.01
CA ASP A 520 10.38 23.66 29.43
C ASP A 520 10.03 22.17 29.67
#